data_AF-A0AAD6UYM4-F1
#
_entry.id   AF-A0AAD6UYM4-F1
#
_cell.length_a   1.000
_cell.length_b   1.000
_cell.length_c   1.000
_cell.angle_alpha   90.00
_cell.angle_beta   90.00
_cell.angle_gamma   90.00
#
_symmetry.space_group_name_H-M   'P 1'
#
loop_
_entity.id
_entity.type
_entity.pdbx_description
1 polymer ?
#
loop_
_entity_poly.entity_id
_entity_poly.type
_entity_poly.pdbx_seq_one_letter_code
_entity_poly.pdbx_strand_id
1 'polypeptide(L)'
;PVPPPPAPPQNGQDPEAWEPFESRASFDFAQYHFVELQSSQRNIDTALDIWAASVCEFGRRAPWKNAKQLYADIDRIRHGDAPWKTYSLRYTGPLLPGTPPKWMTQTYELCTRDVRRLLHHQLGTSTFKDHVDFVPYRQFNHSGNRVWSNLMSGDWAWSQADTITQDPNTHGCAFVPVVSGSDKTTVSVATGHQEYHPVYVSPGVLTGPAHRAHGNGHCGQEPWAWIHGV
;
A
#
# COMPACT_ATOMS: atom_id res chain seq x y z
N PRO A 1 0.70 9.65 -39.74
CA PRO A 1 -0.58 9.48 -39.03
C PRO A 1 -0.37 8.68 -37.74
N VAL A 2 -0.66 9.27 -36.59
CA VAL A 2 -0.66 8.54 -35.31
C VAL A 2 -1.77 7.47 -35.40
N PRO A 3 -1.50 6.21 -35.03
CA PRO A 3 -2.54 5.18 -35.07
C PRO A 3 -3.70 5.59 -34.15
N PRO A 4 -4.95 5.27 -34.54
CA PRO A 4 -6.08 5.53 -33.65
C PRO A 4 -5.85 4.84 -32.30
N PRO A 5 -6.27 5.45 -31.19
CA PRO A 5 -6.12 4.84 -29.88
C PRO A 5 -6.78 3.45 -29.90
N PRO A 6 -6.13 2.44 -29.30
CA PRO A 6 -6.69 1.09 -29.25
C PRO A 6 -8.08 1.13 -28.64
N ALA A 7 -9.01 0.37 -29.24
CA ALA A 7 -10.35 0.23 -28.70
C ALA A 7 -10.26 -0.21 -27.23
N PRO A 8 -11.08 0.37 -26.33
CA PRO A 8 -11.03 0.02 -24.92
C PRO A 8 -11.21 -1.50 -24.76
N PRO A 9 -10.51 -2.12 -23.79
CA PRO A 9 -10.68 -3.54 -23.50
C PRO A 9 -12.17 -3.83 -23.31
N GLN A 10 -12.65 -4.93 -23.91
CA GLN A 10 -14.06 -5.36 -23.92
C GLN A 10 -14.65 -5.63 -22.52
N ASN A 11 -13.91 -5.38 -21.44
CA ASN A 11 -14.38 -5.45 -20.05
C ASN A 11 -15.31 -4.29 -19.66
N GLY A 12 -15.77 -3.47 -20.61
CA GLY A 12 -16.74 -2.39 -20.39
C GLY A 12 -18.18 -2.83 -20.12
N GLN A 13 -18.42 -4.07 -19.67
CA GLN A 13 -19.74 -4.55 -19.26
C GLN A 13 -20.00 -4.47 -17.76
N ASP A 14 -18.99 -4.10 -16.96
CA ASP A 14 -19.16 -3.92 -15.52
C ASP A 14 -19.30 -2.42 -15.19
N PRO A 15 -20.50 -1.93 -14.80
CA PRO A 15 -20.71 -0.52 -14.45
C PRO A 15 -19.81 -0.04 -13.30
N GLU A 16 -19.30 -0.96 -12.49
CA GLU A 16 -18.42 -0.68 -11.34
C GLU A 16 -16.95 -0.50 -11.74
N ALA A 17 -16.55 -0.83 -12.98
CA ALA A 17 -15.13 -0.93 -13.37
C ALA A 17 -14.31 0.38 -13.23
N TRP A 18 -14.98 1.52 -13.11
CA TRP A 18 -14.34 2.83 -12.89
C TRP A 18 -15.06 3.66 -11.82
N GLU A 19 -15.82 3.05 -10.91
CA GLU A 19 -16.35 3.82 -9.76
C GLU A 19 -15.19 4.34 -8.88
N PRO A 20 -15.26 5.59 -8.37
CA PRO A 20 -16.39 6.51 -8.35
C PRO A 20 -16.40 7.53 -9.52
N PHE A 21 -15.60 7.30 -10.56
CA PHE A 21 -15.42 8.23 -11.67
C PHE A 21 -16.62 8.23 -12.62
N GLU A 22 -16.99 9.39 -13.16
CA GLU A 22 -18.13 9.53 -14.08
C GLU A 22 -17.91 8.86 -15.44
N SER A 23 -16.65 8.61 -15.81
CA SER A 23 -16.28 8.01 -17.09
C SER A 23 -14.91 7.34 -17.05
N ARG A 24 -14.67 6.47 -18.05
CA ARG A 24 -13.35 5.89 -18.30
C ARG A 24 -12.26 6.95 -18.49
N ALA A 25 -12.55 8.05 -19.19
CA ALA A 25 -11.58 9.12 -19.42
C ALA A 25 -11.17 9.79 -18.10
N SER A 26 -12.12 10.04 -17.19
CA SER A 26 -11.81 10.59 -15.86
C SER A 26 -10.96 9.63 -15.04
N PHE A 27 -11.26 8.33 -15.08
CA PHE A 27 -10.45 7.31 -14.42
C PHE A 27 -9.02 7.27 -14.97
N ASP A 28 -8.84 7.20 -16.29
CA ASP A 28 -7.51 7.15 -16.91
C ASP A 28 -6.70 8.41 -16.61
N PHE A 29 -7.33 9.58 -16.60
CA PHE A 29 -6.68 10.83 -16.21
C PHE A 29 -6.22 10.80 -14.75
N ALA A 30 -7.08 10.33 -13.84
CA ALA A 30 -6.75 10.18 -12.43
C ALA A 30 -5.58 9.21 -12.25
N GLN A 31 -5.65 8.03 -12.87
CA GLN A 31 -4.59 7.02 -12.83
C GLN A 31 -3.28 7.58 -13.38
N TYR A 32 -3.29 8.21 -14.54
CA TYR A 32 -2.08 8.75 -15.16
C TYR A 32 -1.44 9.85 -14.32
N HIS A 33 -2.22 10.84 -13.86
CA HIS A 33 -1.66 11.96 -13.11
C HIS A 33 -1.29 11.60 -11.66
N PHE A 34 -2.07 10.74 -11.01
CA PHE A 34 -1.89 10.39 -9.60
C PHE A 34 -0.94 9.22 -9.39
N VAL A 35 -1.05 8.15 -10.19
CA VAL A 35 -0.26 6.91 -10.01
C VAL A 35 1.01 6.93 -10.83
N GLU A 36 0.90 7.21 -12.13
CA GLU A 36 2.03 7.05 -13.06
C GLU A 36 2.97 8.26 -13.05
N LEU A 37 2.42 9.46 -13.23
CA LEU A 37 3.20 10.69 -13.40
C LEU A 37 3.49 11.41 -12.07
N GLN A 38 2.73 11.10 -11.01
CA GLN A 38 2.80 11.75 -9.68
C GLN A 38 2.88 13.29 -9.81
N SER A 39 1.97 13.84 -10.60
CA SER A 39 1.98 15.26 -10.97
C SER A 39 1.78 16.17 -9.76
N SER A 40 2.47 17.30 -9.73
CA SER A 40 2.20 18.35 -8.75
C SER A 40 0.76 18.86 -8.88
N GLN A 41 0.19 19.37 -7.78
CA GLN A 41 -1.14 19.98 -7.79
C GLN A 41 -1.27 21.05 -8.89
N ARG A 42 -0.25 21.90 -9.07
CA ARG A 42 -0.21 22.93 -10.12
C ARG A 42 -0.30 22.32 -11.52
N ASN A 43 0.38 21.21 -11.77
CA ASN A 43 0.36 20.54 -13.07
C ASN A 43 -1.00 19.89 -13.32
N ILE A 44 -1.62 19.30 -12.29
CA ILE A 44 -2.98 18.74 -12.39
C ILE A 44 -3.98 19.85 -12.68
N ASP A 45 -3.93 20.98 -11.96
CA ASP A 45 -4.80 22.13 -12.21
C ASP A 45 -4.65 22.64 -13.66
N THR A 46 -3.43 22.69 -14.18
CA THR A 46 -3.14 23.07 -15.58
C THR A 46 -3.76 22.07 -16.56
N ALA A 47 -3.61 20.77 -16.32
CA ALA A 47 -4.18 19.73 -17.18
C ALA A 47 -5.71 19.73 -17.17
N LEU A 48 -6.32 20.00 -16.01
CA LEU A 48 -7.77 20.15 -15.87
C LEU A 48 -8.30 21.39 -16.59
N ASP A 49 -7.56 22.50 -16.59
CA ASP A 49 -7.91 23.70 -17.34
C ASP A 49 -7.90 23.45 -18.86
N ILE A 50 -6.87 22.75 -19.36
CA ILE A 50 -6.79 22.32 -20.77
C ILE A 50 -7.96 21.41 -21.13
N TRP A 51 -8.28 20.44 -20.27
CA TRP A 51 -9.43 19.57 -20.49
C TRP A 51 -10.72 20.41 -20.52
N ALA A 52 -10.95 21.27 -19.53
CA ALA A 52 -12.12 22.13 -19.45
C ALA A 52 -12.30 22.97 -20.72
N ALA A 53 -11.22 23.57 -21.23
CA ALA A 53 -11.24 24.33 -22.48
C ALA A 53 -11.69 23.45 -23.67
N SER A 54 -11.13 22.25 -23.82
CA SER A 54 -11.45 21.34 -24.92
C SER A 54 -12.92 20.87 -24.95
N VAL A 55 -13.54 20.68 -23.78
CA VAL A 55 -14.94 20.21 -23.69
C VAL A 55 -15.96 21.33 -23.66
N CYS A 56 -15.53 22.55 -23.32
CA CYS A 56 -16.36 23.75 -23.32
C CYS A 56 -16.88 24.08 -24.73
N GLU A 57 -16.07 23.83 -25.77
CA GLU A 57 -16.46 24.00 -27.18
C GLU A 57 -17.69 23.16 -27.56
N PHE A 58 -17.92 22.05 -26.85
CA PHE A 58 -19.06 21.16 -27.05
C PHE A 58 -20.18 21.35 -26.00
N GLY A 59 -20.14 22.45 -25.23
CA GLY A 59 -21.12 22.74 -24.18
C GLY A 59 -21.05 21.80 -22.97
N ARG A 60 -19.93 21.06 -22.81
CA ARG A 60 -19.71 20.15 -21.69
C ARG A 60 -18.75 20.77 -20.67
N ARG A 61 -18.58 20.12 -19.52
CA ARG A 61 -17.69 20.55 -18.44
C ARG A 61 -16.71 19.43 -18.11
N ALA A 62 -15.51 19.80 -17.66
CA ALA A 62 -14.55 18.86 -17.12
C ALA A 62 -15.09 18.24 -15.81
N PRO A 63 -14.69 16.99 -15.49
CA PRO A 63 -15.14 16.28 -14.28
C PRO A 63 -14.71 16.97 -12.99
N TRP A 64 -13.57 17.67 -12.99
CA TRP A 64 -13.05 18.38 -11.82
C TRP A 64 -12.67 19.82 -12.13
N LYS A 65 -12.91 20.71 -11.17
CA LYS A 65 -12.51 22.12 -11.23
C LYS A 65 -11.04 22.35 -10.85
N ASN A 66 -10.47 21.44 -10.07
CA ASN A 66 -9.10 21.51 -9.55
C ASN A 66 -8.67 20.16 -8.99
N ALA A 67 -7.38 20.03 -8.68
CA ALA A 67 -6.78 18.83 -8.13
C ALA A 67 -7.42 18.41 -6.80
N LYS A 68 -7.92 19.35 -5.99
CA LYS A 68 -8.57 19.01 -4.71
C LYS A 68 -9.85 18.19 -4.92
N GLN A 69 -10.63 18.50 -5.96
CA GLN A 69 -11.81 17.69 -6.28
C GLN A 69 -11.43 16.33 -6.85
N LEU A 70 -10.38 16.26 -7.68
CA LEU A 70 -9.83 14.99 -8.14
C LEU A 70 -9.40 14.11 -6.97
N TYR A 71 -8.64 14.65 -6.02
CA TYR A 71 -8.20 13.91 -4.83
C TYR A 71 -9.39 13.44 -3.98
N ALA A 72 -10.42 14.27 -3.82
CA ALA A 72 -11.62 13.88 -3.10
C ALA A 72 -12.34 12.68 -3.74
N ASP A 73 -12.37 12.58 -5.07
CA ASP A 73 -12.94 11.40 -5.75
C ASP A 73 -12.00 10.19 -5.70
N ILE A 74 -10.68 10.38 -5.74
CA ILE A 74 -9.72 9.31 -5.47
C ILE A 74 -9.93 8.74 -4.06
N ASP A 75 -10.09 9.60 -3.06
CA ASP A 75 -10.37 9.20 -1.66
C ASP A 75 -11.73 8.50 -1.49
N ARG A 76 -12.65 8.65 -2.46
CA ARG A 76 -13.95 7.95 -2.48
C ARG A 76 -13.88 6.56 -3.10
N ILE A 77 -12.76 6.16 -3.71
CA ILE A 77 -12.59 4.81 -4.24
C ILE A 77 -12.84 3.80 -3.13
N ARG A 78 -13.94 3.04 -3.27
CA ARG A 78 -14.36 2.03 -2.29
C ARG A 78 -13.55 0.75 -2.38
N HIS A 79 -12.79 0.58 -3.46
CA HIS A 79 -11.84 -0.52 -3.61
C HIS A 79 -10.63 -0.29 -2.70
N GLY A 80 -10.75 -0.77 -1.47
CA GLY A 80 -9.73 -0.59 -0.43
C GLY A 80 -10.37 -0.72 0.94
N ASP A 81 -10.65 -1.95 1.34
CA ASP A 81 -11.49 -2.21 2.52
C ASP A 81 -10.82 -1.85 3.86
N ALA A 82 -9.61 -1.27 3.86
CA ALA A 82 -8.85 -0.91 5.06
C ALA A 82 -8.49 0.59 5.09
N PRO A 83 -9.41 1.49 5.49
CA PRO A 83 -9.12 2.92 5.55
C PRO A 83 -8.06 3.27 6.60
N TRP A 84 -7.33 4.36 6.36
CA TRP A 84 -6.39 4.92 7.33
C TRP A 84 -7.11 5.47 8.55
N LYS A 85 -6.50 5.30 9.72
CA LYS A 85 -6.90 5.87 11.01
C LYS A 85 -5.70 6.56 11.64
N THR A 86 -5.92 7.76 12.14
CA THR A 86 -4.88 8.56 12.81
C THR A 86 -5.19 8.66 14.30
N TYR A 87 -4.18 8.39 15.12
CA TYR A 87 -4.25 8.49 16.57
C TYR A 87 -3.22 9.50 17.07
N SER A 88 -3.59 10.40 17.98
CA SER A 88 -2.62 11.26 18.66
C SER A 88 -2.08 10.55 19.89
N LEU A 89 -0.77 10.35 19.93
CA LEU A 89 -0.03 9.70 21.01
C LEU A 89 0.81 10.74 21.74
N ARG A 90 0.80 10.69 23.07
CA ARG A 90 1.68 11.51 23.90
C ARG A 90 2.12 10.68 25.11
N TYR A 91 3.37 10.84 25.51
CA TYR A 91 3.85 10.24 26.74
C TYR A 91 3.10 10.82 27.96
N THR A 92 2.56 9.94 28.81
CA THR A 92 1.76 10.31 29.99
C THR A 92 2.44 9.95 31.32
N GLY A 93 3.66 9.42 31.28
CA GLY A 93 4.40 9.05 32.48
C GLY A 93 5.05 10.25 33.19
N PRO A 94 5.71 10.02 34.34
CA PRO A 94 6.46 11.05 35.04
C PRO A 94 7.55 11.66 34.15
N LEU A 95 7.70 12.98 34.22
CA LEU A 95 8.78 13.70 33.57
C LEU A 95 10.06 13.60 34.41
N LEU A 96 11.20 13.48 33.75
CA LEU A 96 12.49 13.53 34.42
C LEU A 96 12.75 14.94 35.00
N PRO A 97 13.44 15.04 36.15
CA PRO A 97 13.84 16.34 36.69
C PRO A 97 14.71 17.11 35.69
N GLY A 98 14.52 18.42 35.59
CA GLY A 98 15.25 19.28 34.66
C GLY A 98 14.45 19.57 33.38
N THR A 99 15.14 19.65 32.23
CA THR A 99 14.49 19.84 30.93
C THR A 99 14.16 18.48 30.31
N PRO A 100 12.88 18.05 30.28
CA PRO A 100 12.53 16.76 29.73
C PRO A 100 12.82 16.71 28.22
N PRO A 101 13.23 15.56 27.68
CA PRO A 101 13.47 15.40 26.25
C PRO A 101 12.16 15.58 25.47
N LYS A 102 12.27 16.07 24.22
CA LYS A 102 11.10 16.40 23.38
C LYS A 102 10.11 15.24 23.24
N TRP A 103 10.58 14.00 23.17
CA TRP A 103 9.69 12.85 23.03
C TRP A 103 8.73 12.63 24.20
N MET A 104 9.06 13.14 25.40
CA MET A 104 8.17 13.07 26.56
C MET A 104 7.10 14.18 26.56
N THR A 105 7.31 15.27 25.82
CA THR A 105 6.44 16.45 25.86
C THR A 105 5.65 16.66 24.58
N GLN A 106 6.15 16.14 23.45
CA GLN A 106 5.54 16.26 22.14
C GLN A 106 4.40 15.24 21.94
N THR A 107 3.42 15.65 21.14
CA THR A 107 2.38 14.77 20.62
C THR A 107 2.82 14.25 19.25
N TYR A 108 2.70 12.95 19.05
CA TYR A 108 2.99 12.25 17.81
C TYR A 108 1.69 11.76 17.19
N GLU A 109 1.60 11.73 15.87
CA GLU A 109 0.49 11.04 15.20
C GLU A 109 0.89 9.60 14.85
N LEU A 110 -0.02 8.65 15.04
CA LEU A 110 0.11 7.29 14.56
C LEU A 110 -0.95 7.08 13.48
N CYS A 111 -0.51 7.01 12.23
CA CYS A 111 -1.35 6.68 11.10
C CYS A 111 -1.25 5.18 10.82
N THR A 112 -2.38 4.47 10.88
CA THR A 112 -2.44 3.01 10.76
C THR A 112 -3.66 2.54 9.98
N ARG A 113 -3.63 1.30 9.50
CA ARG A 113 -4.74 0.60 8.85
C ARG A 113 -5.05 -0.69 9.63
N ASP A 114 -6.20 -1.30 9.35
CA ASP A 114 -6.50 -2.65 9.85
C ASP A 114 -5.53 -3.65 9.19
N VAL A 115 -4.47 -4.01 9.92
CA VAL A 115 -3.42 -4.92 9.47
C VAL A 115 -4.00 -6.29 9.11
N ARG A 116 -4.98 -6.79 9.87
CA ARG A 116 -5.59 -8.09 9.59
C ARG A 116 -6.30 -8.05 8.24
N ARG A 117 -7.06 -6.99 7.97
CA ARG A 117 -7.76 -6.83 6.69
C ARG A 117 -6.81 -6.69 5.51
N LEU A 118 -5.72 -5.95 5.70
CA LEU A 118 -4.66 -5.85 4.70
C LEU A 118 -4.02 -7.22 4.39
N LEU A 119 -3.69 -8.00 5.42
CA LEU A 119 -3.16 -9.36 5.25
C LEU A 119 -4.16 -10.26 4.49
N HIS A 120 -5.45 -10.17 4.80
CA HIS A 120 -6.48 -10.90 4.03
C HIS A 120 -6.52 -10.48 2.57
N HIS A 121 -6.38 -9.19 2.25
CA HIS A 121 -6.30 -8.73 0.85
C HIS A 121 -5.03 -9.23 0.15
N GLN A 122 -3.89 -9.19 0.84
CA GLN A 122 -2.61 -9.66 0.32
C GLN A 122 -2.61 -11.17 0.04
N LEU A 123 -3.37 -11.94 0.83
CA LEU A 123 -3.54 -13.38 0.61
C LEU A 123 -4.64 -13.70 -0.41
N GLY A 124 -5.67 -12.86 -0.51
CA GLY A 124 -6.80 -13.06 -1.43
C GLY A 124 -6.56 -12.55 -2.86
N THR A 125 -5.50 -11.76 -3.09
CA THR A 125 -5.20 -11.23 -4.42
C THR A 125 -4.61 -12.30 -5.35
N SER A 126 -5.10 -12.34 -6.59
CA SER A 126 -4.55 -13.22 -7.62
C SER A 126 -3.15 -12.82 -8.08
N THR A 127 -2.72 -11.59 -7.80
CA THR A 127 -1.40 -11.06 -8.20
C THR A 127 -0.25 -11.90 -7.65
N PHE A 128 -0.42 -12.49 -6.46
CA PHE A 128 0.63 -13.26 -5.80
C PHE A 128 0.39 -14.78 -5.82
N LYS A 129 -0.61 -15.27 -6.56
CA LYS A 129 -1.02 -16.69 -6.52
C LYS A 129 0.15 -17.67 -6.76
N ASP A 130 1.06 -17.32 -7.67
CA ASP A 130 2.21 -18.15 -8.09
C ASP A 130 3.48 -17.81 -7.28
N HIS A 131 3.34 -16.98 -6.24
CA HIS A 131 4.44 -16.42 -5.46
C HIS A 131 4.21 -16.58 -3.95
N VAL A 132 3.49 -17.63 -3.56
CA VAL A 132 3.19 -17.97 -2.17
C VAL A 132 3.62 -19.41 -1.87
N ASP A 133 4.41 -19.58 -0.81
CA ASP A 133 4.81 -20.88 -0.27
C ASP A 133 3.96 -21.20 0.97
N PHE A 134 2.85 -21.94 0.80
CA PHE A 134 1.99 -22.30 1.94
C PHE A 134 2.54 -23.45 2.79
N VAL A 135 3.52 -24.18 2.27
CA VAL A 135 4.12 -25.34 2.93
C VAL A 135 5.59 -25.03 3.19
N PRO A 136 6.07 -25.16 4.45
CA PRO A 136 7.49 -25.05 4.73
C PRO A 136 8.28 -26.06 3.91
N TYR A 137 9.45 -25.63 3.42
CA TYR A 137 10.28 -26.47 2.56
C TYR A 137 11.75 -26.38 2.96
N ARG A 138 12.54 -27.38 2.53
CA ARG A 138 14.00 -27.35 2.68
C ARG A 138 14.62 -27.22 1.30
N GLN A 139 15.38 -26.14 1.11
CA GLN A 139 16.07 -25.91 -0.14
C GLN A 139 17.54 -26.30 -0.01
N PHE A 140 18.07 -26.98 -1.02
CA PHE A 140 19.48 -27.35 -1.10
C PHE A 140 20.07 -26.87 -2.42
N ASN A 141 21.35 -26.48 -2.41
CA ASN A 141 22.08 -26.17 -3.64
C ASN A 141 22.59 -27.44 -4.32
N HIS A 142 23.25 -27.29 -5.48
CA HIS A 142 23.78 -28.42 -6.25
C HIS A 142 24.82 -29.26 -5.47
N SER A 143 25.51 -28.67 -4.50
CA SER A 143 26.45 -29.37 -3.61
C SER A 143 25.76 -30.11 -2.46
N GLY A 144 24.42 -30.07 -2.36
CA GLY A 144 23.66 -30.66 -1.27
C GLY A 144 23.64 -29.84 0.02
N ASN A 145 24.16 -28.60 0.01
CA ASN A 145 24.19 -27.74 1.18
C ASN A 145 22.86 -27.00 1.35
N ARG A 146 22.44 -26.80 2.61
CA ARG A 146 21.20 -26.10 2.94
C ARG A 146 21.27 -24.63 2.50
N VAL A 147 20.16 -24.15 1.93
CA VAL A 147 19.96 -22.76 1.48
C VAL A 147 18.67 -22.22 2.09
N TRP A 148 18.68 -20.93 2.43
CA TRP A 148 17.52 -20.19 2.91
C TRP A 148 17.28 -18.99 1.99
N SER A 149 16.10 -18.92 1.39
CA SER A 149 15.75 -17.90 0.38
C SER A 149 14.47 -17.14 0.72
N ASN A 150 13.47 -17.84 1.24
CA ASN A 150 12.21 -17.28 1.75
C ASN A 150 12.02 -17.69 3.22
N LEU A 151 11.14 -17.01 3.96
CA LEU A 151 10.86 -17.35 5.36
C LEU A 151 10.42 -18.81 5.52
N MET A 152 9.61 -19.31 4.59
CA MET A 152 9.10 -20.69 4.59
C MET A 152 10.18 -21.74 4.28
N SER A 153 11.38 -21.34 3.84
CA SER A 153 12.55 -22.22 3.76
C SER A 153 13.27 -22.41 5.11
N GLY A 154 12.92 -21.61 6.11
CA GLY A 154 13.52 -21.58 7.44
C GLY A 154 13.11 -22.76 8.32
N ASP A 155 14.04 -23.23 9.15
CA ASP A 155 13.75 -24.30 10.13
C ASP A 155 12.72 -23.85 11.18
N TRP A 156 12.62 -22.54 11.44
CA TRP A 156 11.57 -21.98 12.29
C TRP A 156 10.17 -22.24 11.73
N ALA A 157 9.93 -21.93 10.45
CA ALA A 157 8.62 -22.14 9.82
C ALA A 157 8.23 -23.62 9.82
N TRP A 158 9.21 -24.50 9.59
CA TRP A 158 9.03 -25.94 9.69
C TRP A 158 8.60 -26.38 11.11
N SER A 159 9.34 -25.92 12.13
CA SER A 159 9.04 -26.26 13.53
C SER A 159 7.67 -25.73 13.98
N GLN A 160 7.25 -24.58 13.47
CA GLN A 160 5.90 -24.04 13.73
C GLN A 160 4.83 -24.92 13.09
N ALA A 161 5.00 -25.36 11.84
CA ALA A 161 4.06 -26.27 11.21
C ALA A 161 3.97 -27.61 11.97
N ASP A 162 5.09 -28.20 12.37
CA ASP A 162 5.11 -29.42 13.19
C ASP A 162 4.35 -29.23 14.51
N THR A 163 4.50 -28.07 15.16
CA THR A 163 3.79 -27.74 16.40
C THR A 163 2.29 -27.60 16.18
N ILE A 164 1.88 -26.87 15.15
CA ILE A 164 0.46 -26.62 14.84
C ILE A 164 -0.26 -27.95 14.53
N THR A 165 0.37 -28.82 13.75
CA THR A 165 -0.23 -30.12 13.35
C THR A 165 -0.49 -31.09 14.50
N GLN A 166 0.01 -30.81 15.71
CA GLN A 166 -0.34 -31.57 16.92
C GLN A 166 -1.82 -31.41 17.28
N ASP A 167 -2.47 -30.31 16.89
CA ASP A 167 -3.92 -30.11 17.03
C ASP A 167 -4.66 -30.65 15.79
N PRO A 168 -5.48 -31.71 15.93
CA PRO A 168 -6.26 -32.27 14.81
C PRO A 168 -7.19 -31.26 14.14
N ASN A 169 -7.64 -30.20 14.83
CA ASN A 169 -8.51 -29.18 14.25
C ASN A 169 -7.80 -28.28 13.22
N THR A 170 -6.47 -28.33 13.18
CA THR A 170 -5.65 -27.51 12.27
C THR A 170 -5.21 -28.29 11.03
N HIS A 171 -5.57 -29.57 10.92
CA HIS A 171 -5.20 -30.39 9.77
C HIS A 171 -5.82 -29.83 8.49
N GLY A 172 -4.97 -29.62 7.47
CA GLY A 172 -5.37 -28.97 6.22
C GLY A 172 -5.26 -27.44 6.22
N CYS A 173 -4.98 -26.82 7.36
CA CYS A 173 -4.68 -25.39 7.44
C CYS A 173 -3.23 -25.10 7.02
N ALA A 174 -3.00 -23.92 6.43
CA ALA A 174 -1.67 -23.41 6.18
C ALA A 174 -1.20 -22.52 7.34
N PHE A 175 0.06 -22.66 7.74
CA PHE A 175 0.71 -21.73 8.66
C PHE A 175 1.10 -20.45 7.90
N VAL A 176 0.48 -19.32 8.26
CA VAL A 176 0.75 -18.01 7.64
C VAL A 176 1.36 -17.05 8.67
N PRO A 177 2.70 -16.98 8.77
CA PRO A 177 3.36 -16.01 9.64
C PRO A 177 3.11 -14.58 9.15
N VAL A 178 3.05 -13.63 10.09
CA VAL A 178 3.04 -12.19 9.79
C VAL A 178 4.44 -11.66 10.07
N VAL A 179 5.05 -11.01 9.07
CA VAL A 179 6.34 -10.34 9.21
C VAL A 179 6.13 -8.84 9.24
N SER A 180 6.86 -8.16 10.12
CA SER A 180 6.85 -6.70 10.20
C SER A 180 8.27 -6.16 10.35
N GLY A 181 8.53 -5.02 9.71
CA GLY A 181 9.80 -4.31 9.83
C GLY A 181 9.55 -2.81 9.93
N SER A 182 10.35 -2.13 10.75
CA SER A 182 10.34 -0.67 10.80
C SER A 182 11.70 -0.15 10.40
N ASP A 183 11.71 0.91 9.61
CA ASP A 183 12.92 1.63 9.28
C ASP A 183 12.74 3.12 9.62
N LYS A 184 13.81 3.80 10.01
CA LYS A 184 13.78 5.24 10.25
C LYS A 184 14.04 5.94 8.93
N THR A 185 13.07 6.72 8.47
CA THR A 185 13.18 7.47 7.22
C THR A 185 13.18 8.97 7.51
N THR A 186 14.21 9.68 7.08
CA THR A 186 14.28 11.15 7.14
C THR A 186 13.79 11.73 5.83
N VAL A 187 12.71 12.51 5.83
CA VAL A 187 12.12 13.07 4.60
C VAL A 187 12.52 14.55 4.45
N SER A 188 13.51 14.78 3.60
CA SER A 188 13.99 16.07 3.10
C SER A 188 14.69 17.04 4.09
N VAL A 189 15.74 17.68 3.58
CA VAL A 189 16.64 18.62 4.29
C VAL A 189 16.08 20.06 4.30
N ALA A 190 14.95 20.30 3.62
CA ALA A 190 14.50 21.65 3.28
C ALA A 190 13.36 22.22 4.16
N THR A 191 12.72 21.41 5.00
CA THR A 191 11.56 21.86 5.80
C THR A 191 11.59 21.30 7.22
N GLY A 192 12.74 21.42 7.89
CA GLY A 192 12.86 21.10 9.32
C GLY A 192 12.92 19.60 9.62
N HIS A 193 13.46 19.28 10.79
CA HIS A 193 13.73 17.92 11.28
C HIS A 193 12.45 17.10 11.55
N GLN A 194 11.74 16.68 10.51
CA GLN A 194 10.59 15.77 10.63
C GLN A 194 11.08 14.34 10.33
N GLU A 195 11.09 13.50 11.36
CA GLU A 195 11.52 12.10 11.29
C GLU A 195 10.29 11.19 11.21
N TYR A 196 10.29 10.24 10.28
CA TYR A 196 9.21 9.28 10.09
C TYR A 196 9.72 7.87 10.41
N HIS A 197 8.83 7.06 10.99
CA HIS A 197 9.10 5.67 11.36
C HIS A 197 8.02 4.75 10.76
N PRO A 198 8.05 4.48 9.45
CA PRO A 198 7.14 3.52 8.85
C PRO A 198 7.30 2.14 9.48
N VAL A 199 6.16 1.44 9.62
CA VAL A 199 6.11 0.02 9.95
C VAL A 199 5.48 -0.69 8.77
N TYR A 200 6.26 -1.54 8.14
CA TYR A 200 5.83 -2.39 7.03
C TYR A 200 5.36 -3.73 7.56
N VAL A 201 4.29 -4.27 6.96
CA VAL A 201 3.74 -5.59 7.33
C VAL A 201 3.42 -6.41 6.08
N SER A 202 3.73 -7.69 6.08
CA SER A 202 3.33 -8.62 5.02
C SER A 202 3.13 -10.06 5.52
N PRO A 203 2.41 -10.91 4.77
CA PRO A 203 2.42 -12.35 4.99
C PRO A 203 3.82 -12.89 4.69
N GLY A 204 4.36 -13.68 5.61
CA GLY A 204 5.67 -14.31 5.48
C GLY A 204 5.68 -15.52 4.53
N VAL A 205 4.51 -15.95 4.06
CA VAL A 205 4.37 -16.98 3.00
C VAL A 205 4.68 -16.45 1.60
N LEU A 206 4.70 -15.13 1.41
CA LEU A 206 5.08 -14.54 0.13
C LEU A 206 6.57 -14.74 -0.12
N THR A 207 6.89 -15.06 -1.37
CA THR A 207 8.28 -15.19 -1.82
C THR A 207 8.99 -13.83 -1.87
N GLY A 208 10.32 -13.82 -1.75
CA GLY A 208 11.12 -12.59 -1.86
C GLY A 208 10.86 -11.75 -3.12
N PRO A 209 10.65 -12.34 -4.31
CA PRO A 209 10.18 -11.60 -5.48
C PRO A 209 8.81 -10.93 -5.31
N ALA A 210 7.83 -11.58 -4.69
CA ALA A 210 6.51 -10.96 -4.42
C ALA A 210 6.61 -9.79 -3.43
N HIS A 211 7.48 -9.89 -2.43
CA HIS A 211 7.81 -8.78 -1.53
C HIS A 211 8.41 -7.58 -2.28
N ARG A 212 9.23 -7.83 -3.31
CA ARG A 212 9.92 -6.76 -4.07
C ARG A 212 9.17 -6.28 -5.32
N ALA A 213 8.07 -6.91 -5.70
CA ALA A 213 7.29 -6.52 -6.86
C ALA A 213 6.55 -5.19 -6.60
N HIS A 214 6.31 -4.40 -7.65
CA HIS A 214 5.49 -3.17 -7.63
C HIS A 214 3.99 -3.49 -7.44
N GLY A 215 3.64 -4.18 -6.35
CA GLY A 215 2.27 -4.49 -5.95
C GLY A 215 2.14 -4.39 -4.44
N ASN A 216 0.97 -4.72 -3.88
CA ASN A 216 0.72 -4.61 -2.44
C ASN A 216 1.43 -5.69 -1.60
N GLY A 217 2.64 -6.13 -1.98
CA GLY A 217 3.42 -7.17 -1.32
C GLY A 217 3.89 -6.78 0.10
N HIS A 218 3.89 -5.49 0.40
CA HIS A 218 4.06 -4.93 1.74
C HIS A 218 3.01 -3.84 2.01
N CYS A 219 2.41 -3.86 3.20
CA CYS A 219 1.74 -2.69 3.73
C CYS A 219 2.80 -1.60 3.96
N GLY A 220 2.71 -0.49 3.22
CA GLY A 220 3.67 0.62 3.25
C GLY A 220 4.32 0.93 1.89
N GLN A 221 4.11 0.11 0.85
CA GLN A 221 4.49 0.45 -0.52
C GLN A 221 3.52 1.44 -1.21
N GLU A 222 2.45 1.85 -0.54
CA GLU A 222 1.64 2.99 -1.00
C GLU A 222 2.29 4.31 -0.54
N PRO A 223 2.40 5.33 -1.41
CA PRO A 223 3.12 6.60 -1.15
C PRO A 223 2.62 7.44 0.04
N TRP A 224 1.70 6.95 0.86
CA TRP A 224 0.89 7.75 1.77
C TRP A 224 0.85 7.26 3.22
N ALA A 225 1.76 6.37 3.63
CA ALA A 225 1.94 6.03 5.04
C ALA A 225 2.73 7.13 5.77
N TRP A 226 2.09 8.25 6.10
CA TRP A 226 2.73 9.38 6.78
C TRP A 226 2.23 9.53 8.22
N ILE A 227 3.16 9.58 9.18
CA ILE A 227 2.97 10.03 10.56
C ILE A 227 3.30 11.53 10.61
N HIS A 228 2.33 12.44 10.76
CA HIS A 228 2.68 13.85 10.92
C HIS A 228 3.11 14.14 12.37
N GLY A 229 4.36 14.57 12.56
CA GLY A 229 4.78 15.27 13.76
C GLY A 229 4.68 16.78 13.50
N VAL A 230 3.71 17.48 14.07
CA VAL A 230 3.68 18.95 14.04
C VAL A 230 4.93 19.51 14.74
#